data_AF-A0A382P0J5-F1
#
_entry.id   AF-A0A382P0J5-F1
#
_cell.length_a   1.000
_cell.length_b   1.000
_cell.length_c   1.000
_cell.angle_alpha   90.00
_cell.angle_beta   90.00
_cell.angle_gamma   90.00
#
_symmetry.space_group_name_H-M   'P 1'
#
loop_
_entity.id
_entity.type
_entity.pdbx_description
1 polymer ?
#
loop_
_entity_poly.entity_id
_entity_poly.type
_entity_poly.pdbx_seq_one_letter_code
_entity_poly.pdbx_strand_id
1 'polypeptide(L)'
;LLLGIVRDKTRPTTAWRKIPLITHQEQFLTAHGPMKQWFDLARDMESRPGVLSASTLPMQPWLDVPQGGWAAAVVTDNDPELADKLVQELADEAWALRESFCRLDSITPEAAIQRAVDADKGLVILSDTGDSIWGGATGDSNVLLAEMIRQQVPHRALITLVDPEAVEAAMAAGVGGTLTTMIGGKLDPNFGTPTQVTAKVAAIGGGRVDVSLLGFESYDLGSAALLEIGEIRLVVSENRGIGGNHPSVYEHFGLDVADARMLVVKTASNWQFYQPWIDQVIRVDTPGATTSHLEDLPWQHLPRPIYLLDSDATM
;
A
#
# COMPACT_ATOMS: atom_id res chain seq x y z
N LEU A 1 -11.00 -16.53 -22.73
CA LEU A 1 -10.23 -17.60 -23.41
C LEU A 1 -10.84 -19.00 -23.30
N LEU A 2 -11.00 -19.58 -22.10
CA LEU A 2 -11.37 -21.00 -21.93
C LEU A 2 -12.61 -21.42 -22.75
N LEU A 3 -13.68 -20.62 -22.72
CA LEU A 3 -14.89 -20.88 -23.50
C LEU A 3 -14.63 -20.86 -25.03
N GLY A 4 -13.76 -19.96 -25.50
CA GLY A 4 -13.38 -19.88 -26.92
C GLY A 4 -12.60 -21.12 -27.38
N ILE A 5 -11.72 -21.66 -26.54
CA ILE A 5 -11.01 -22.92 -26.83
C ILE A 5 -12.02 -24.07 -27.02
N VAL A 6 -12.97 -24.19 -26.10
CA VAL A 6 -13.95 -25.29 -26.09
C VAL A 6 -14.94 -25.16 -27.25
N ARG A 7 -15.52 -23.97 -27.44
CA ARG A 7 -16.64 -23.71 -28.36
C ARG A 7 -16.18 -23.31 -29.76
N ASP A 8 -15.23 -22.39 -29.83
CA ASP A 8 -14.85 -21.67 -31.05
C ASP A 8 -13.55 -22.21 -31.66
N LYS A 9 -12.95 -23.23 -31.04
CA LYS A 9 -11.67 -23.86 -31.44
C LYS A 9 -10.50 -22.88 -31.53
N THR A 10 -10.56 -21.80 -30.75
CA THR A 10 -9.44 -20.89 -30.53
C THR A 10 -8.19 -21.68 -30.13
N ARG A 11 -7.03 -21.32 -30.67
CA ARG A 11 -5.73 -21.94 -30.41
C ARG A 11 -4.78 -20.90 -29.81
N PRO A 12 -4.86 -20.66 -28.48
CA PRO A 12 -4.02 -19.67 -27.82
C PRO A 12 -2.54 -19.93 -28.05
N THR A 13 -1.84 -18.92 -28.56
CA THR A 13 -0.39 -18.91 -28.74
C THR A 13 0.16 -17.75 -27.92
N THR A 14 1.06 -18.04 -26.99
CA THR A 14 1.53 -17.07 -26.00
C THR A 14 2.99 -16.71 -26.25
N ALA A 15 3.28 -15.41 -26.29
CA ALA A 15 4.64 -14.88 -26.14
C ALA A 15 4.73 -14.07 -24.84
N TRP A 16 5.89 -14.09 -24.21
CA TRP A 16 6.15 -13.28 -23.02
C TRP A 16 7.55 -12.66 -23.09
N ARG A 17 7.75 -11.57 -22.34
CA ARG A 17 9.05 -10.90 -22.18
C ARG A 17 9.30 -10.56 -20.73
N LYS A 18 10.54 -10.78 -20.30
CA LYS A 18 11.06 -10.26 -19.04
C LYS A 18 11.46 -8.81 -19.26
N ILE A 19 11.21 -7.96 -18.27
CA ILE A 19 11.63 -6.58 -18.27
C ILE A 19 12.50 -6.41 -17.02
N PRO A 20 13.81 -6.12 -17.14
CA PRO A 20 14.72 -6.00 -16.00
C PRO A 20 14.50 -4.67 -15.28
N LEU A 21 13.31 -4.53 -14.69
CA LEU A 21 12.80 -3.33 -14.06
C LEU A 21 12.22 -3.68 -12.68
N ILE A 22 12.61 -2.92 -11.67
CA ILE A 22 11.97 -2.87 -10.36
C ILE A 22 11.73 -1.41 -9.99
N THR A 23 10.59 -1.11 -9.38
CA THR A 23 10.18 0.26 -9.07
C THR A 23 9.33 0.25 -7.80
N HIS A 24 9.30 1.37 -7.09
CA HIS A 24 8.46 1.56 -5.91
C HIS A 24 6.96 1.64 -6.24
N GLN A 25 6.09 1.54 -5.22
CA GLN A 25 4.64 1.43 -5.43
C GLN A 25 3.94 2.78 -5.69
N GLU A 26 4.59 3.94 -5.52
CA GLU A 26 3.86 5.22 -5.55
C GLU A 26 3.24 5.52 -6.91
N GLN A 27 3.85 5.03 -8.00
CA GLN A 27 3.37 5.21 -9.37
C GLN A 27 2.47 4.06 -9.87
N PHE A 28 1.97 3.19 -8.98
CA PHE A 28 1.25 1.96 -9.38
C PHE A 28 -0.24 2.14 -9.70
N LEU A 29 -0.81 3.32 -9.53
CA LEU A 29 -2.23 3.55 -9.82
C LEU A 29 -2.49 3.48 -11.33
N THR A 30 -3.35 2.56 -11.77
CA THR A 30 -3.71 2.40 -13.20
C THR A 30 -4.75 3.42 -13.69
N ALA A 31 -5.26 4.26 -12.79
CA ALA A 31 -6.20 5.33 -13.12
C ALA A 31 -5.53 6.58 -13.70
N HIS A 32 -4.21 6.74 -13.53
CA HIS A 32 -3.42 7.86 -14.07
C HIS A 32 -1.92 7.49 -14.11
N GLY A 33 -1.06 8.42 -14.53
CA GLY A 33 0.39 8.21 -14.48
C GLY A 33 0.90 7.12 -15.44
N PRO A 34 2.15 6.65 -15.25
CA PRO A 34 2.81 5.76 -16.20
C PRO A 34 2.17 4.37 -16.24
N MET A 35 1.58 3.89 -15.14
CA MET A 35 0.82 2.64 -15.15
C MET A 35 -0.41 2.70 -16.04
N LYS A 36 -1.15 3.82 -16.01
CA LYS A 36 -2.29 3.99 -16.92
C LYS A 36 -1.86 3.87 -18.37
N GLN A 37 -0.78 4.55 -18.75
CA GLN A 37 -0.27 4.50 -20.13
C GLN A 37 0.07 3.07 -20.56
N TRP A 38 0.79 2.32 -19.73
CA TRP A 38 1.17 0.94 -20.03
C TRP A 38 -0.04 -0.02 -20.07
N PHE A 39 -0.99 0.12 -19.14
CA PHE A 39 -2.21 -0.70 -19.11
C PHE A 39 -3.20 -0.35 -20.23
N ASP A 40 -3.30 0.93 -20.62
CA ASP A 40 -4.11 1.37 -21.76
C ASP A 40 -3.56 0.79 -23.07
N LEU A 41 -2.23 0.70 -23.23
CA LEU A 41 -1.61 0.03 -24.38
C LEU A 41 -2.00 -1.46 -24.45
N ALA A 42 -1.93 -2.18 -23.32
CA ALA A 42 -2.38 -3.57 -23.27
C ALA A 42 -3.88 -3.69 -23.63
N ARG A 43 -4.73 -2.77 -23.15
CA ARG A 43 -6.16 -2.76 -23.49
C ARG A 43 -6.41 -2.47 -24.97
N ASP A 44 -5.64 -1.56 -25.58
CA ASP A 44 -5.68 -1.30 -27.01
C ASP A 44 -5.29 -2.55 -27.81
N MET A 45 -4.21 -3.23 -27.41
CA MET A 45 -3.78 -4.49 -28.04
C MET A 45 -4.87 -5.56 -28.04
N GLU A 46 -5.64 -5.69 -26.95
CA GLU A 46 -6.77 -6.63 -26.87
C GLU A 46 -7.90 -6.34 -27.86
N SER A 47 -7.98 -5.11 -28.40
CA SER A 47 -8.95 -4.76 -29.45
C SER A 47 -8.45 -5.07 -30.87
N ARG A 48 -7.16 -5.39 -31.03
CA ARG A 48 -6.53 -5.66 -32.32
C ARG A 48 -6.91 -7.05 -32.83
N PRO A 49 -7.17 -7.23 -34.15
CA PRO A 49 -7.51 -8.54 -34.71
C PRO A 49 -6.45 -9.61 -34.40
N GLY A 50 -6.91 -10.80 -34.00
CA GLY A 50 -6.03 -11.94 -33.69
C GLY A 50 -5.47 -11.96 -32.27
N VAL A 51 -5.66 -10.91 -31.47
CA VAL A 51 -5.23 -10.85 -30.07
C VAL A 51 -6.34 -11.37 -29.16
N LEU A 52 -6.00 -12.29 -28.27
CA LEU A 52 -6.91 -12.88 -27.30
C LEU A 52 -6.76 -12.27 -25.90
N SER A 53 -5.55 -11.83 -25.55
CA SER A 53 -5.27 -11.12 -24.30
C SER A 53 -3.88 -10.45 -24.35
N ALA A 54 -3.74 -9.33 -23.67
CA ALA A 54 -2.45 -8.70 -23.39
C ALA A 54 -2.38 -8.37 -21.89
N SER A 55 -1.28 -8.72 -21.23
CA SER A 55 -1.13 -8.62 -19.78
C SER A 55 0.17 -7.90 -19.41
N THR A 56 0.02 -6.88 -18.58
CA THR A 56 1.09 -6.18 -17.89
C THR A 56 1.32 -6.85 -16.52
N LEU A 57 2.57 -7.19 -16.19
CA LEU A 57 2.90 -7.96 -15.00
C LEU A 57 3.99 -7.23 -14.19
N PRO A 58 3.66 -6.09 -13.55
CA PRO A 58 4.58 -5.45 -12.63
C PRO A 58 4.80 -6.34 -11.40
N MET A 59 6.06 -6.42 -10.96
CA MET A 59 6.40 -7.16 -9.75
C MET A 59 6.01 -6.38 -8.50
N GLN A 60 5.58 -7.06 -7.44
CA GLN A 60 5.50 -6.47 -6.12
C GLN A 60 6.91 -5.96 -5.70
N PRO A 61 7.06 -4.67 -5.32
CA PRO A 61 8.37 -4.03 -5.22
C PRO A 61 9.35 -4.62 -4.20
N TRP A 62 8.87 -5.39 -3.22
CA TRP A 62 9.65 -5.82 -2.05
C TRP A 62 9.96 -7.33 -2.06
N LEU A 63 9.88 -7.98 -3.22
CA LEU A 63 10.17 -9.40 -3.37
C LEU A 63 11.61 -9.63 -3.83
N ASP A 64 12.47 -10.09 -2.93
CA ASP A 64 13.84 -10.51 -3.26
C ASP A 64 13.86 -11.98 -3.73
N VAL A 65 13.59 -12.19 -5.01
CA VAL A 65 13.45 -13.53 -5.60
C VAL A 65 14.27 -13.69 -6.90
N PRO A 66 14.76 -14.91 -7.22
CA PRO A 66 15.53 -15.16 -8.45
C PRO A 66 14.78 -14.91 -9.76
N GLN A 67 13.46 -14.83 -9.70
CA GLN A 67 12.60 -14.51 -10.85
C GLN A 67 12.19 -13.03 -10.85
N GLY A 68 12.85 -12.18 -10.06
CA GLY A 68 12.46 -10.79 -9.86
C GLY A 68 12.50 -9.95 -11.14
N GLY A 69 11.76 -8.85 -11.14
CA GLY A 69 11.56 -7.95 -12.28
C GLY A 69 10.20 -8.11 -12.96
N TRP A 70 9.83 -7.11 -13.76
CA TRP A 70 8.54 -7.06 -14.45
C TRP A 70 8.47 -8.04 -15.63
N ALA A 71 7.26 -8.26 -16.13
CA ALA A 71 7.02 -9.02 -17.35
C ALA A 71 5.84 -8.46 -18.16
N ALA A 72 5.77 -8.85 -19.41
CA ALA A 72 4.63 -8.67 -20.29
C ALA A 72 4.30 -10.02 -20.95
N ALA A 73 3.01 -10.26 -21.22
CA ALA A 73 2.58 -11.45 -21.97
C ALA A 73 1.46 -11.07 -22.94
N VAL A 74 1.54 -11.61 -24.16
CA VAL A 74 0.49 -11.47 -25.18
C VAL A 74 0.09 -12.85 -25.67
N VAL A 75 -1.22 -13.05 -25.80
CA VAL A 75 -1.82 -14.29 -26.28
C VAL A 75 -2.61 -13.99 -27.55
N THR A 76 -2.33 -14.70 -28.63
CA THR A 76 -3.00 -14.59 -29.93
C THR A 76 -3.70 -15.88 -30.31
N ASP A 77 -4.53 -15.84 -31.35
CA ASP A 77 -5.15 -17.04 -31.93
C ASP A 77 -4.26 -17.63 -33.05
N ASN A 78 -3.43 -18.61 -32.70
CA ASN A 78 -2.54 -19.33 -33.61
C ASN A 78 -1.58 -18.44 -34.42
N ASP A 79 -1.17 -17.28 -33.88
CA ASP A 79 -0.27 -16.34 -34.54
C ASP A 79 0.96 -16.01 -33.66
N PRO A 80 2.01 -16.84 -33.71
CA PRO A 80 3.21 -16.63 -32.89
C PRO A 80 3.98 -15.36 -33.26
N GLU A 81 3.98 -14.94 -34.53
CA GLU A 81 4.69 -13.73 -34.98
C GLU A 81 4.01 -12.47 -34.45
N LEU A 82 2.68 -12.42 -34.49
CA LEU A 82 1.91 -11.33 -33.88
C LEU A 82 2.11 -11.29 -32.37
N ALA A 83 2.09 -12.44 -31.69
CA ALA A 83 2.31 -12.50 -30.24
C ALA A 83 3.68 -11.93 -29.87
N ASP A 84 4.73 -12.35 -30.58
CA ASP A 84 6.11 -11.91 -30.33
C ASP A 84 6.29 -10.41 -30.56
N LYS A 85 5.73 -9.89 -31.67
CA LYS A 85 5.78 -8.45 -31.99
C LYS A 85 5.09 -7.61 -30.92
N LEU A 86 3.88 -7.97 -30.53
CA LEU A 86 3.08 -7.17 -29.58
C LEU A 86 3.65 -7.23 -28.17
N VAL A 87 4.20 -8.37 -27.74
CA VAL A 87 4.82 -8.43 -26.42
C VAL A 87 6.12 -7.63 -26.36
N GLN A 88 6.86 -7.53 -27.47
CA GLN A 88 8.00 -6.64 -27.57
C GLN A 88 7.57 -5.17 -27.47
N GLU A 89 6.54 -4.75 -28.22
CA GLU A 89 5.96 -3.39 -28.14
C GLU A 89 5.53 -3.06 -26.70
N LEU A 90 4.85 -4.00 -26.01
CA LEU A 90 4.38 -3.80 -24.65
C LEU A 90 5.54 -3.74 -23.62
N ALA A 91 6.61 -4.52 -23.84
CA ALA A 91 7.80 -4.47 -23.01
C ALA A 91 8.54 -3.14 -23.21
N ASP A 92 8.78 -2.75 -24.47
CA ASP A 92 9.49 -1.53 -24.84
C ASP A 92 8.83 -0.28 -24.26
N GLU A 93 7.50 -0.24 -24.21
CA GLU A 93 6.74 0.84 -23.58
C GLU A 93 7.05 0.96 -22.08
N ALA A 94 7.03 -0.15 -21.33
CA ALA A 94 7.38 -0.12 -19.91
C ALA A 94 8.83 0.31 -19.69
N TRP A 95 9.75 -0.15 -20.53
CA TRP A 95 11.14 0.27 -20.45
C TRP A 95 11.34 1.74 -20.79
N ALA A 96 10.60 2.28 -21.78
CA ALA A 96 10.61 3.71 -22.08
C ALA A 96 10.09 4.55 -20.91
N LEU A 97 9.11 4.03 -20.18
CA LEU A 97 8.50 4.68 -19.00
C LEU A 97 9.27 4.47 -17.68
N ARG A 98 10.37 3.71 -17.67
CA ARG A 98 11.11 3.30 -16.46
C ARG A 98 11.43 4.46 -15.49
N GLU A 99 11.87 5.61 -16.00
CA GLU A 99 12.15 6.80 -15.18
C GLU A 99 10.89 7.39 -14.56
N SER A 100 9.77 7.36 -15.29
CA SER A 100 8.48 7.85 -14.80
C SER A 100 7.93 6.96 -13.69
N PHE A 101 8.18 5.65 -13.74
CA PHE A 101 7.80 4.72 -12.66
C PHE A 101 8.61 4.92 -11.38
N CYS A 102 9.81 5.49 -11.47
CA CYS A 102 10.71 5.74 -10.32
C CYS A 102 10.55 7.15 -9.72
N ARG A 103 9.55 7.93 -10.13
CA ARG A 103 9.31 9.26 -9.56
C ARG A 103 8.68 9.15 -8.17
N LEU A 104 9.38 9.64 -7.15
CA LEU A 104 8.86 9.80 -5.79
C LEU A 104 8.03 11.08 -5.68
N ASP A 105 6.78 10.95 -5.22
CA ASP A 105 5.88 12.06 -4.92
C ASP A 105 5.71 12.26 -3.39
N SER A 106 6.28 11.37 -2.59
CA SER A 106 6.24 11.42 -1.12
C SER A 106 7.06 12.57 -0.53
N ILE A 107 6.67 13.00 0.67
CA ILE A 107 7.37 14.01 1.46
C ILE A 107 7.65 13.50 2.87
N THR A 108 8.57 14.14 3.59
CA THR A 108 8.96 13.71 4.93
C THR A 108 7.78 13.67 5.91
N PRO A 109 7.82 12.82 6.95
CA PRO A 109 6.79 12.76 7.99
C PRO A 109 6.46 14.13 8.60
N GLU A 110 7.50 14.90 8.94
CA GLU A 110 7.34 16.26 9.49
C GLU A 110 6.56 17.18 8.55
N ALA A 111 6.96 17.24 7.27
CA ALA A 111 6.30 18.09 6.29
C ALA A 111 4.87 17.63 5.99
N ALA A 112 4.62 16.32 6.01
CA ALA A 112 3.29 15.75 5.80
C ALA A 112 2.32 16.11 6.92
N ILE A 113 2.73 15.96 8.19
CA ILE A 113 1.90 16.34 9.33
C ILE A 113 1.65 17.85 9.33
N GLN A 114 2.68 18.67 9.10
CA GLN A 114 2.51 20.13 9.04
C GLN A 114 1.53 20.54 7.94
N ARG A 115 1.67 19.97 6.73
CA ARG A 115 0.75 20.24 5.63
C ARG A 115 -0.69 19.78 5.92
N ALA A 116 -0.86 18.70 6.68
CA ALA A 116 -2.18 18.23 7.08
C ALA A 116 -2.81 19.11 8.19
N VAL A 117 -1.99 19.68 9.07
CA VAL A 117 -2.43 20.68 10.06
C VAL A 117 -2.88 21.98 9.38
N ASP A 118 -2.16 22.42 8.35
CA ASP A 118 -2.44 23.65 7.62
C ASP A 118 -3.59 23.52 6.60
N ALA A 119 -4.20 22.34 6.45
CA ALA A 119 -5.28 22.11 5.50
C ALA A 119 -6.61 22.73 5.97
N ASP A 120 -7.21 23.58 5.13
CA ASP A 120 -8.39 24.38 5.49
C ASP A 120 -9.68 23.56 5.71
N LYS A 121 -9.85 22.43 5.00
CA LYS A 121 -11.09 21.64 5.00
C LYS A 121 -10.89 20.18 4.60
N GLY A 122 -11.89 19.35 4.93
CA GLY A 122 -11.98 17.96 4.52
C GLY A 122 -10.99 17.02 5.19
N LEU A 123 -10.97 15.77 4.75
CA LEU A 123 -10.07 14.74 5.27
C LEU A 123 -8.76 14.72 4.48
N VAL A 124 -7.64 14.86 5.19
CA VAL A 124 -6.30 14.62 4.65
C VAL A 124 -5.88 13.19 4.95
N ILE A 125 -5.66 12.41 3.90
CA ILE A 125 -5.10 11.07 4.02
C ILE A 125 -3.57 11.16 4.04
N LEU A 126 -2.98 10.58 5.07
CA LEU A 126 -1.55 10.37 5.21
C LEU A 126 -1.27 8.91 4.85
N SER A 127 -0.77 8.70 3.64
CA SER A 127 -0.40 7.37 3.12
C SER A 127 0.98 7.01 3.64
N ASP A 128 1.03 6.11 4.62
CA ASP A 128 2.24 5.57 5.22
C ASP A 128 2.84 4.55 4.24
N THR A 129 3.83 5.00 3.47
CA THR A 129 4.40 4.20 2.37
C THR A 129 5.30 3.09 2.89
N GLY A 130 6.07 3.35 3.94
CA GLY A 130 6.99 2.41 4.59
C GLY A 130 6.32 1.22 5.27
N ASP A 131 5.06 1.34 5.67
CA ASP A 131 4.35 0.32 6.46
C ASP A 131 3.00 -0.11 5.84
N SER A 132 3.03 -0.51 4.56
CA SER A 132 1.90 -1.03 3.80
C SER A 132 1.56 -2.49 4.18
N ILE A 133 0.49 -2.70 4.95
CA ILE A 133 0.10 -4.05 5.42
C ILE A 133 -0.21 -4.99 4.25
N TRP A 134 -0.93 -4.51 3.22
CA TRP A 134 -1.21 -5.30 2.03
C TRP A 134 0.01 -5.47 1.12
N GLY A 135 1.07 -4.70 1.35
CA GLY A 135 2.40 -4.88 0.75
C GLY A 135 3.27 -5.89 1.49
N GLY A 136 2.82 -6.40 2.64
CA GLY A 136 3.53 -7.40 3.46
C GLY A 136 4.07 -6.86 4.79
N ALA A 137 4.01 -5.55 5.01
CA ALA A 137 4.49 -4.91 6.24
C ALA A 137 3.70 -5.33 7.49
N THR A 138 4.27 -5.04 8.65
CA THR A 138 3.77 -5.44 9.98
C THR A 138 2.61 -4.59 10.48
N GLY A 139 2.49 -3.33 10.05
CA GLY A 139 1.45 -2.40 10.49
C GLY A 139 1.77 -1.71 11.83
N ASP A 140 2.99 -1.84 12.35
CA ASP A 140 3.40 -1.33 13.67
C ASP A 140 4.26 -0.05 13.61
N SER A 141 4.45 0.56 12.44
CA SER A 141 5.22 1.81 12.33
C SER A 141 4.52 2.95 13.07
N ASN A 142 5.18 3.46 14.11
CA ASN A 142 4.69 4.56 14.94
C ASN A 142 5.21 5.94 14.49
N VAL A 143 5.90 6.04 13.36
CA VAL A 143 6.58 7.27 12.92
C VAL A 143 5.61 8.45 12.82
N LEU A 144 4.46 8.25 12.18
CA LEU A 144 3.43 9.28 12.07
C LEU A 144 2.74 9.58 13.40
N LEU A 145 2.58 8.57 14.27
CA LEU A 145 2.05 8.77 15.63
C LEU A 145 2.98 9.68 16.44
N ALA A 146 4.28 9.36 16.46
CA ALA A 146 5.30 10.11 17.16
C ALA A 146 5.36 11.55 16.67
N GLU A 147 5.28 11.75 15.35
CA GLU A 147 5.30 13.08 14.74
C GLU A 147 4.05 13.89 15.06
N MET A 148 2.86 13.29 15.03
CA MET A 148 1.62 13.95 15.45
C MET A 148 1.63 14.36 16.92
N ILE A 149 2.19 13.52 17.80
CA ILE A 149 2.37 13.84 19.22
C ILE A 149 3.36 15.00 19.38
N ARG A 150 4.51 14.95 18.69
CA ARG A 150 5.57 15.97 18.74
C ARG A 150 5.06 17.34 18.30
N GLN A 151 4.27 17.39 17.22
CA GLN A 151 3.69 18.62 16.69
C GLN A 151 2.41 19.07 17.43
N GLN A 152 1.90 18.25 18.35
CA GLN A 152 0.67 18.51 19.12
C GLN A 152 -0.51 18.85 18.20
N VAL A 153 -0.81 17.95 17.24
CA VAL A 153 -1.83 18.19 16.22
C VAL A 153 -3.16 18.68 16.83
N PRO A 154 -3.72 19.81 16.36
CA PRO A 154 -4.89 20.45 16.98
C PRO A 154 -6.22 19.88 16.48
N HIS A 155 -6.18 18.92 15.56
CA HIS A 155 -7.36 18.38 14.90
C HIS A 155 -7.41 16.86 15.04
N ARG A 156 -8.64 16.33 15.01
CA ARG A 156 -8.89 14.90 15.16
C ARG A 156 -8.14 14.09 14.09
N ALA A 157 -7.29 13.19 14.56
CA ALA A 157 -6.49 12.31 13.74
C ALA A 157 -6.86 10.85 14.02
N LEU A 158 -7.09 10.08 12.96
CA LEU A 158 -7.38 8.65 13.04
C LEU A 158 -6.15 7.85 12.60
N ILE A 159 -5.74 6.88 13.42
CA ILE A 159 -4.57 6.04 13.15
C ILE A 159 -4.80 4.61 13.65
N THR A 160 -4.27 3.65 12.91
CA THR A 160 -4.24 2.23 13.32
C THR A 160 -2.80 1.77 13.54
N LEU A 161 -2.55 0.95 14.55
CA LEU A 161 -1.28 0.24 14.76
C LEU A 161 -1.49 -1.21 15.20
N VAL A 162 -0.58 -2.08 14.81
CA VAL A 162 -0.51 -3.46 15.30
C VAL A 162 0.47 -3.53 16.45
N ASP A 163 -0.02 -3.77 17.67
CA ASP A 163 0.83 -3.91 18.87
C ASP A 163 0.10 -4.73 19.95
N PRO A 164 0.27 -6.07 19.96
CA PRO A 164 -0.37 -6.95 20.94
C PRO A 164 -0.11 -6.55 22.40
N GLU A 165 1.12 -6.11 22.72
CA GLU A 165 1.47 -5.73 24.10
C GLU A 165 0.75 -4.43 24.54
N ALA A 166 0.57 -3.48 23.62
CA ALA A 166 -0.20 -2.28 23.91
C ALA A 166 -1.69 -2.59 24.08
N VAL A 167 -2.22 -3.58 23.34
CA VAL A 167 -3.57 -4.11 23.58
C VAL A 167 -3.67 -4.71 24.97
N GLU A 168 -2.76 -5.60 25.36
CA GLU A 168 -2.74 -6.20 26.70
C GLU A 168 -2.71 -5.14 27.81
N ALA A 169 -1.87 -4.11 27.66
CA ALA A 169 -1.81 -2.99 28.60
C ALA A 169 -3.13 -2.20 28.67
N ALA A 170 -3.80 -1.98 27.54
CA ALA A 170 -5.11 -1.33 27.49
C ALA A 170 -6.19 -2.18 28.15
N MET A 171 -6.17 -3.51 27.93
CA MET A 171 -7.07 -4.46 28.59
C MET A 171 -6.90 -4.41 30.12
N ALA A 172 -5.66 -4.40 30.60
CA ALA A 172 -5.35 -4.33 32.03
C ALA A 172 -5.79 -3.00 32.68
N ALA A 173 -5.66 -1.88 31.95
CA ALA A 173 -6.11 -0.57 32.42
C ALA A 173 -7.64 -0.44 32.43
N GLY A 174 -8.32 -1.11 31.49
CA GLY A 174 -9.78 -1.09 31.34
C GLY A 174 -10.31 0.22 30.75
N VAL A 175 -11.55 0.18 30.22
CA VAL A 175 -12.21 1.36 29.64
C VAL A 175 -12.33 2.49 30.68
N GLY A 176 -11.93 3.69 30.28
CA GLY A 176 -11.83 4.87 31.13
C GLY A 176 -10.50 4.98 31.90
N GLY A 177 -9.72 3.91 31.96
CA GLY A 177 -8.38 3.88 32.55
C GLY A 177 -7.36 4.67 31.72
N THR A 178 -6.24 5.00 32.36
CA THR A 178 -5.08 5.62 31.70
C THR A 178 -3.91 4.64 31.77
N LEU A 179 -3.19 4.50 30.67
CA LEU A 179 -1.95 3.72 30.61
C LEU A 179 -0.80 4.58 30.08
N THR A 180 0.41 4.21 30.45
CA THR A 180 1.65 4.66 29.81
C THR A 180 2.38 3.43 29.32
N THR A 181 2.61 3.33 28.01
CA THR A 181 3.24 2.16 27.40
C THR A 181 4.12 2.55 26.21
N MET A 182 4.96 1.63 25.77
CA MET A 182 5.73 1.74 24.53
C MET A 182 4.88 1.17 23.38
N ILE A 183 4.67 1.95 22.32
CA ILE A 183 3.80 1.60 21.19
C ILE A 183 4.60 1.52 19.88
N GLY A 184 4.34 0.48 19.10
CA GLY A 184 4.83 0.27 17.73
C GLY A 184 6.34 -0.02 17.64
N GLY A 185 6.85 -0.29 16.44
CA GLY A 185 8.27 -0.56 16.19
C GLY A 185 8.84 -1.77 16.95
N LYS A 186 8.00 -2.76 17.25
CA LYS A 186 8.36 -4.01 17.97
C LYS A 186 8.42 -5.21 17.03
N LEU A 187 7.57 -5.23 16.02
CA LEU A 187 7.43 -6.36 15.10
C LEU A 187 8.46 -6.30 13.98
N ASP A 188 8.83 -5.09 13.54
CA ASP A 188 9.95 -4.87 12.62
C ASP A 188 11.00 -3.90 13.21
N PRO A 189 11.89 -4.41 14.08
CA PRO A 189 12.89 -3.58 14.77
C PRO A 189 13.98 -3.04 13.84
N ASN A 190 14.01 -3.43 12.55
CA ASN A 190 14.95 -2.89 11.58
C ASN A 190 14.61 -1.45 11.17
N PHE A 191 13.32 -1.08 11.25
CA PHE A 191 12.83 0.19 10.72
C PHE A 191 12.13 1.08 11.74
N GLY A 192 11.97 0.62 12.98
CA GLY A 192 11.29 1.39 14.02
C GLY A 192 11.79 1.06 15.41
N THR A 193 11.59 2.02 16.31
CA THR A 193 11.74 1.81 17.75
C THR A 193 10.45 2.19 18.44
N PRO A 194 10.07 1.52 19.54
CA PRO A 194 8.87 1.88 20.27
C PRO A 194 8.90 3.32 20.79
N THR A 195 7.75 3.98 20.77
CA THR A 195 7.56 5.34 21.28
C THR A 195 6.72 5.29 22.54
N GLN A 196 7.15 6.00 23.58
CA GLN A 196 6.37 6.08 24.82
C GLN A 196 5.14 6.96 24.61
N VAL A 197 3.98 6.45 25.01
CA VAL A 197 2.69 7.13 24.90
C VAL A 197 1.92 7.00 26.22
N THR A 198 1.32 8.09 26.66
CA THR A 198 0.27 8.08 27.70
C THR A 198 -1.08 8.29 27.04
N ALA A 199 -2.00 7.35 27.24
CA ALA A 199 -3.31 7.37 26.59
C ALA A 199 -4.42 6.97 27.57
N LYS A 200 -5.63 7.47 27.28
CA LYS A 200 -6.85 6.99 27.91
C LYS A 200 -7.46 5.88 27.06
N VAL A 201 -7.90 4.79 27.69
CA VAL A 201 -8.64 3.72 27.00
C VAL A 201 -10.09 4.19 26.81
N ALA A 202 -10.50 4.48 25.58
CA ALA A 202 -11.86 4.88 25.27
C ALA A 202 -12.78 3.67 25.02
N ALA A 203 -12.25 2.62 24.40
CA ALA A 203 -13.00 1.40 24.15
C ALA A 203 -12.07 0.18 24.05
N ILE A 204 -12.64 -0.99 24.31
CA ILE A 204 -12.02 -2.30 24.14
C ILE A 204 -12.96 -3.11 23.25
N GLY A 205 -12.43 -3.85 22.30
CA GLY A 205 -13.19 -4.63 21.32
C GLY A 205 -12.28 -5.47 20.46
N GLY A 206 -12.52 -5.45 19.15
CA GLY A 206 -11.79 -6.25 18.17
C GLY A 206 -12.61 -7.41 17.63
N GLY A 207 -11.93 -8.47 17.24
CA GLY A 207 -12.49 -9.60 16.53
C GLY A 207 -12.80 -9.26 15.08
N ARG A 208 -13.88 -9.87 14.57
CA ARG A 208 -14.28 -9.79 13.16
C ARG A 208 -14.85 -8.41 12.81
N VAL A 209 -14.25 -7.77 11.82
CA VAL A 209 -14.74 -6.56 11.15
C VAL A 209 -15.24 -6.95 9.76
N ASP A 210 -16.55 -6.90 9.55
CA ASP A 210 -17.17 -7.24 8.26
C ASP A 210 -16.87 -6.18 7.19
N VAL A 211 -16.26 -6.63 6.10
CA VAL A 211 -15.81 -5.79 4.99
C VAL A 211 -15.81 -6.64 3.73
N SER A 212 -16.59 -6.26 2.72
CA SER A 212 -16.56 -6.93 1.42
C SER A 212 -15.54 -6.24 0.51
N LEU A 213 -14.29 -6.72 0.54
CA LEU A 213 -13.19 -6.18 -0.27
C LEU A 213 -12.33 -7.30 -0.84
N LEU A 214 -12.02 -7.22 -2.14
CA LEU A 214 -11.04 -8.09 -2.79
C LEU A 214 -11.26 -9.60 -2.54
N GLY A 215 -12.52 -10.03 -2.42
CA GLY A 215 -12.87 -11.43 -2.15
C GLY A 215 -12.79 -11.86 -0.67
N PHE A 216 -12.45 -10.95 0.24
CA PHE A 216 -12.61 -11.13 1.67
C PHE A 216 -13.96 -10.57 2.12
N GLU A 217 -14.61 -11.26 3.05
CA GLU A 217 -15.86 -10.82 3.69
C GLU A 217 -15.63 -10.15 5.05
N SER A 218 -14.43 -10.32 5.61
CA SER A 218 -14.06 -9.73 6.89
C SER A 218 -12.55 -9.75 7.13
N TYR A 219 -12.12 -8.93 8.06
CA TYR A 219 -10.78 -8.98 8.66
C TYR A 219 -10.91 -9.23 10.17
N ASP A 220 -9.92 -9.89 10.76
CA ASP A 220 -9.87 -10.11 12.21
C ASP A 220 -8.81 -9.21 12.83
N LEU A 221 -9.21 -8.40 13.82
CA LEU A 221 -8.30 -7.55 14.58
C LEU A 221 -7.64 -8.30 15.74
N GLY A 222 -8.10 -9.51 16.08
CA GLY A 222 -7.80 -10.08 17.40
C GLY A 222 -8.41 -9.22 18.50
N SER A 223 -7.83 -9.19 19.69
CA SER A 223 -8.19 -8.15 20.67
C SER A 223 -7.72 -6.79 20.16
N ALA A 224 -8.50 -5.75 20.41
CA ALA A 224 -8.15 -4.40 20.02
C ALA A 224 -8.69 -3.37 21.02
N ALA A 225 -8.08 -2.19 21.04
CA ALA A 225 -8.48 -1.09 21.90
C ALA A 225 -8.43 0.24 21.13
N LEU A 226 -9.34 1.14 21.49
CA LEU A 226 -9.30 2.54 21.08
C LEU A 226 -8.64 3.36 22.19
N LEU A 227 -7.53 4.00 21.85
CA LEU A 227 -6.75 4.86 22.72
C LEU A 227 -6.92 6.34 22.32
N GLU A 228 -7.11 7.21 23.30
CA GLU A 228 -7.16 8.66 23.13
C GLU A 228 -5.87 9.31 23.60
N ILE A 229 -5.21 10.05 22.70
CA ILE A 229 -3.98 10.80 22.95
C ILE A 229 -4.20 12.23 22.46
N GLY A 230 -4.77 13.09 23.30
CA GLY A 230 -5.27 14.39 22.86
C GLY A 230 -6.32 14.25 21.74
N GLU A 231 -6.06 14.86 20.59
CA GLU A 231 -6.92 14.76 19.40
C GLU A 231 -6.71 13.49 18.57
N ILE A 232 -5.71 12.67 18.91
CA ILE A 232 -5.43 11.42 18.21
C ILE A 232 -6.34 10.33 18.75
N ARG A 233 -6.96 9.57 17.84
CA ARG A 233 -7.71 8.35 18.08
C ARG A 233 -6.95 7.19 17.45
N LEU A 234 -6.28 6.44 18.31
CA LEU A 234 -5.43 5.32 17.93
C LEU A 234 -6.19 4.01 18.16
N VAL A 235 -6.51 3.30 17.09
CA VAL A 235 -6.96 1.91 17.17
C VAL A 235 -5.72 1.03 17.19
N VAL A 236 -5.50 0.31 18.27
CA VAL A 236 -4.42 -0.66 18.41
C VAL A 236 -4.99 -2.07 18.41
N SER A 237 -4.41 -2.98 17.61
CA SER A 237 -4.89 -4.35 17.45
C SER A 237 -3.78 -5.39 17.59
N GLU A 238 -4.13 -6.61 17.97
CA GLU A 238 -3.20 -7.74 18.02
C GLU A 238 -2.81 -8.21 16.61
N ASN A 239 -3.80 -8.31 15.72
CA ASN A 239 -3.63 -8.75 14.36
C ASN A 239 -3.55 -7.57 13.38
N ARG A 240 -2.99 -7.81 12.19
CA ARG A 240 -2.82 -6.79 11.14
C ARG A 240 -4.14 -6.18 10.65
N GLY A 241 -5.23 -6.95 10.69
CA GLY A 241 -6.55 -6.46 10.28
C GLY A 241 -6.53 -5.86 8.88
N ILE A 242 -7.11 -4.65 8.77
CA ILE A 242 -7.22 -3.92 7.50
C ILE A 242 -6.30 -2.69 7.40
N GLY A 243 -5.45 -2.43 8.40
CA GLY A 243 -4.44 -1.37 8.36
C GLY A 243 -4.97 0.05 8.13
N GLY A 244 -6.16 0.37 8.63
CA GLY A 244 -6.73 1.71 8.41
C GLY A 244 -7.16 1.96 6.96
N ASN A 245 -7.14 0.97 6.07
CA ASN A 245 -7.45 1.17 4.66
C ASN A 245 -8.96 1.32 4.39
N HIS A 246 -9.83 0.97 5.34
CA HIS A 246 -11.28 1.05 5.20
C HIS A 246 -11.93 1.66 6.45
N PRO A 247 -12.96 2.53 6.31
CA PRO A 247 -13.60 3.23 7.43
C PRO A 247 -14.13 2.31 8.53
N SER A 248 -14.55 1.09 8.17
CA SER A 248 -15.11 0.10 9.09
C SER A 248 -14.25 -0.19 10.32
N VAL A 249 -12.91 -0.05 10.24
CA VAL A 249 -12.03 -0.23 11.41
C VAL A 249 -12.27 0.82 12.49
N TYR A 250 -12.63 2.04 12.10
CA TYR A 250 -12.93 3.15 13.01
C TYR A 250 -14.40 3.10 13.43
N GLU A 251 -15.31 2.81 12.49
CA GLU A 251 -16.75 2.65 12.77
C GLU A 251 -17.01 1.50 13.75
N HIS A 252 -16.19 0.45 13.74
CA HIS A 252 -16.24 -0.65 14.72
C HIS A 252 -16.10 -0.16 16.17
N PHE A 253 -15.39 0.94 16.39
CA PHE A 253 -15.24 1.60 17.69
C PHE A 253 -16.18 2.80 17.86
N GLY A 254 -17.17 2.97 16.98
CA GLY A 254 -18.15 4.06 17.03
C GLY A 254 -17.58 5.43 16.62
N LEU A 255 -16.44 5.47 15.93
CA LEU A 255 -15.89 6.72 15.39
C LEU A 255 -16.51 7.04 14.02
N ASP A 256 -16.94 8.28 13.84
CA ASP A 256 -17.30 8.82 12.53
C ASP A 256 -16.05 9.38 11.84
N VAL A 257 -15.77 8.90 10.63
CA VAL A 257 -14.65 9.39 9.82
C VAL A 257 -14.85 10.84 9.39
N ALA A 258 -16.10 11.31 9.29
CA ALA A 258 -16.42 12.70 8.95
C ALA A 258 -15.93 13.72 10.01
N ASP A 259 -15.72 13.28 11.25
CA ASP A 259 -15.21 14.13 12.33
C ASP A 259 -13.68 14.33 12.27
N ALA A 260 -12.98 13.54 11.46
CA ALA A 260 -11.53 13.60 11.34
C ALA A 260 -11.06 14.69 10.37
N ARG A 261 -9.86 15.24 10.62
CA ARG A 261 -9.11 16.05 9.65
C ARG A 261 -7.92 15.28 9.07
N MET A 262 -7.42 14.31 9.82
CA MET A 262 -6.28 13.49 9.42
C MET A 262 -6.62 12.01 9.57
N LEU A 263 -6.21 11.20 8.61
CA LEU A 263 -6.31 9.74 8.71
C LEU A 263 -5.07 9.10 8.12
N VAL A 264 -4.40 8.28 8.91
CA VAL A 264 -3.27 7.47 8.48
C VAL A 264 -3.78 6.16 7.89
N VAL A 265 -3.36 5.86 6.66
CA VAL A 265 -3.61 4.57 6.00
C VAL A 265 -2.29 3.82 5.84
N LYS A 266 -2.28 2.53 6.18
CA LYS A 266 -1.13 1.63 6.05
C LYS A 266 -1.09 1.03 4.65
N THR A 267 -0.94 1.91 3.66
CA THR A 267 -0.88 1.55 2.23
C THR A 267 -0.32 2.69 1.37
N ALA A 268 0.36 2.36 0.28
CA ALA A 268 0.82 3.31 -0.73
C ALA A 268 -0.19 3.57 -1.86
N SER A 269 -1.34 2.88 -1.92
CA SER A 269 -2.29 3.03 -3.04
C SER A 269 -3.76 2.73 -2.74
N ASN A 270 -4.15 2.23 -1.56
CA ASN A 270 -5.52 1.74 -1.29
C ASN A 270 -6.37 2.62 -0.36
N TRP A 271 -6.35 3.94 -0.55
CA TRP A 271 -7.15 4.92 0.25
C TRP A 271 -8.53 5.24 -0.34
N GLN A 272 -8.90 4.64 -1.48
CA GLN A 272 -10.08 5.01 -2.26
C GLN A 272 -11.40 4.72 -1.53
N PHE A 273 -11.37 3.89 -0.49
CA PHE A 273 -12.53 3.65 0.36
C PHE A 273 -12.95 4.88 1.17
N TYR A 274 -12.08 5.88 1.25
CA TYR A 274 -12.36 7.17 1.89
C TYR A 274 -12.77 8.28 0.90
N GLN A 275 -12.90 7.99 -0.40
CA GLN A 275 -13.21 8.98 -1.45
C GLN A 275 -14.33 9.99 -1.08
N PRO A 276 -15.43 9.61 -0.40
CA PRO A 276 -16.46 10.56 -0.01
C PRO A 276 -15.99 11.70 0.92
N TRP A 277 -14.89 11.51 1.66
CA TRP A 277 -14.38 12.46 2.66
C TRP A 277 -13.08 13.15 2.23
N ILE A 278 -12.32 12.55 1.31
CA ILE A 278 -10.98 13.01 0.93
C ILE A 278 -11.05 14.39 0.28
N ASP A 279 -10.30 15.34 0.85
CA ASP A 279 -9.92 16.58 0.15
C ASP A 279 -8.51 16.45 -0.42
N GLN A 280 -7.61 15.80 0.32
CA GLN A 280 -6.21 15.66 -0.08
C GLN A 280 -5.63 14.30 0.32
N VAL A 281 -4.71 13.79 -0.50
CA VAL A 281 -3.84 12.65 -0.16
C VAL A 281 -2.39 13.12 -0.18
N ILE A 282 -1.66 12.80 0.87
CA ILE A 282 -0.22 13.04 1.01
C ILE A 282 0.44 11.69 1.18
N ARG A 283 1.33 11.33 0.26
CA ARG A 283 2.24 10.20 0.45
C ARG A 283 3.34 10.62 1.39
N VAL A 284 3.58 9.81 2.41
CA VAL A 284 4.55 10.12 3.45
C VAL A 284 5.71 9.14 3.36
N ASP A 285 6.91 9.70 3.29
CA ASP A 285 8.18 8.99 3.16
C ASP A 285 8.61 8.45 4.53
N THR A 286 7.96 7.37 4.95
CA THR A 286 8.22 6.69 6.21
C THR A 286 9.21 5.53 5.97
N PRO A 287 10.14 5.28 6.92
CA PRO A 287 10.96 4.07 6.88
C PRO A 287 10.08 2.83 7.08
N GLY A 288 10.50 1.70 6.52
CA GLY A 288 9.82 0.42 6.72
C GLY A 288 10.12 -0.62 5.64
N ALA A 289 9.68 -1.85 5.87
CA ALA A 289 9.83 -2.97 4.94
C ALA A 289 9.19 -2.72 3.57
N THR A 290 8.26 -1.76 3.48
CA THR A 290 7.62 -1.34 2.23
C THR A 290 8.04 0.05 1.76
N THR A 291 9.23 0.51 2.17
CA THR A 291 9.80 1.80 1.73
C THR A 291 9.78 1.99 0.20
N SER A 292 9.63 3.23 -0.24
CA SER A 292 9.78 3.61 -1.64
C SER A 292 11.24 3.70 -2.10
N HIS A 293 12.19 3.82 -1.17
CA HIS A 293 13.63 3.83 -1.45
C HIS A 293 14.15 2.40 -1.56
N LEU A 294 13.90 1.76 -2.70
CA LEU A 294 14.24 0.35 -2.89
C LEU A 294 15.75 0.10 -2.86
N GLU A 295 16.56 1.09 -3.19
CA GLU A 295 18.03 1.05 -3.11
C GLU A 295 18.55 0.80 -1.69
N ASP A 296 17.77 1.13 -0.67
CA ASP A 296 18.15 0.95 0.74
C ASP A 296 17.94 -0.49 1.23
N LEU A 297 17.23 -1.31 0.46
CA LEU A 297 16.92 -2.69 0.84
C LEU A 297 18.09 -3.64 0.54
N PRO A 298 18.35 -4.65 1.40
CA PRO A 298 19.51 -5.53 1.29
C PRO A 298 19.27 -6.67 0.28
N TRP A 299 19.15 -6.35 -1.00
CA TRP A 299 18.90 -7.33 -2.09
C TRP A 299 20.00 -8.39 -2.22
N GLN A 300 19.61 -9.67 -2.31
CA GLN A 300 20.52 -10.80 -2.47
C GLN A 300 20.17 -11.72 -3.64
N HIS A 301 18.89 -11.84 -3.98
CA HIS A 301 18.39 -12.83 -4.92
C HIS A 301 17.88 -12.26 -6.24
N LEU A 302 17.63 -10.94 -6.32
CA LEU A 302 17.23 -10.30 -7.57
C LEU A 302 18.23 -10.57 -8.71
N PRO A 303 17.74 -10.86 -9.93
CA PRO A 303 18.58 -10.87 -11.13
C PRO A 303 19.27 -9.52 -11.34
N ARG A 304 20.54 -9.56 -11.74
CA ARG A 304 21.34 -8.37 -12.07
C ARG A 304 21.89 -8.50 -13.51
N PRO A 305 21.95 -7.42 -14.31
CA PRO A 305 21.55 -6.06 -13.95
C PRO A 305 20.02 -5.86 -13.96
N ILE A 306 19.51 -5.00 -13.08
CA ILE A 306 18.11 -4.58 -13.01
C ILE A 306 18.01 -3.07 -12.82
N TYR A 307 17.18 -2.43 -13.63
CA TYR A 307 16.98 -0.99 -13.60
C TYR A 307 16.42 -0.54 -12.24
N LEU A 308 16.80 0.66 -11.82
CA LEU A 308 16.82 1.25 -10.47
C LEU A 308 18.07 0.90 -9.66
N LEU A 309 18.50 -0.37 -9.64
CA LEU A 309 19.63 -0.79 -8.79
C LEU A 309 20.96 -0.90 -9.53
N ASP A 310 20.94 -1.06 -10.85
CA ASP A 310 22.13 -1.14 -11.72
C ASP A 310 22.04 -0.12 -12.86
N SER A 311 23.05 0.72 -13.01
CA SER A 311 23.09 1.76 -14.06
C SER A 311 23.31 1.21 -15.47
N ASP A 312 23.81 -0.01 -15.61
CA ASP A 312 24.07 -0.70 -16.88
C ASP A 312 22.93 -1.63 -17.31
N ALA A 313 21.78 -1.61 -16.60
CA ALA A 313 20.59 -2.36 -17.00
C ALA A 313 20.10 -1.93 -18.38
N THR A 314 19.82 -2.91 -19.23
CA THR A 314 19.34 -2.75 -20.61
C THR A 314 18.15 -3.69 -20.86
N MET A 315 17.34 -3.38 -21.88
CA MET A 315 16.24 -4.24 -22.31
C MET A 315 16.74 -5.53 -22.97
#